data_AF-A0A7W9XIA0-F1
#
_entry.id   AF-A0A7W9XIA0-F1
#
_cell.length_a   1.000
_cell.length_b   1.000
_cell.length_c   1.000
_cell.angle_alpha   90.00
_cell.angle_beta   90.00
_cell.angle_gamma   90.00
#
_symmetry.space_group_name_H-M   'P 1'
#
loop_
_entity.id
_entity.type
_entity.pdbx_description
1 polymer ?
#
loop_
_entity_poly.entity_id
_entity_poly.type
_entity_poly.pdbx_seq_one_letter_code
_entity_poly.pdbx_strand_id
1 'polypeptide(L)' 'MKKILGLLITAIGILMIGGYFVFTPNHAFNPADSISGIDASAGLVYTGFITFGIGMVIFISTLPYAGAKSDNA' A
#
# COMPACT_ATOMS: atom_id res chain seq x y z
N MET A 1 -16.49 12.02 -1.39
CA MET A 1 -15.24 12.16 -0.59
C MET A 1 -14.61 10.83 -0.19
N LYS A 2 -15.35 9.86 0.40
CA LYS A 2 -14.79 8.57 0.84
C LYS A 2 -14.11 7.76 -0.29
N LYS A 3 -14.67 7.78 -1.51
CA LYS A 3 -14.08 7.13 -2.70
C LYS A 3 -12.69 7.68 -3.05
N ILE A 4 -12.56 9.01 -3.06
CA ILE A 4 -11.28 9.70 -3.32
C ILE A 4 -10.28 9.41 -2.20
N LEU A 5 -10.75 9.41 -0.95
CA LEU A 5 -9.91 9.08 0.21
C LEU A 5 -9.37 7.65 0.13
N GLY A 6 -10.22 6.66 -0.20
CA GLY A 6 -9.78 5.27 -0.39
C GLY A 6 -8.72 5.15 -1.48
N LEU A 7 -8.95 5.77 -2.64
CA LEU A 7 -7.99 5.83 -3.75
C LEU A 7 -6.65 6.47 -3.36
N LEU A 8 -6.68 7.57 -2.61
CA LEU A 8 -5.47 8.24 -2.12
C LEU A 8 -4.66 7.35 -1.18
N ILE A 9 -5.33 6.71 -0.22
CA ILE A 9 -4.68 5.79 0.74
C ILE A 9 -4.08 4.59 -0.02
N THR A 10 -4.81 4.02 -0.98
CA THR A 10 -4.29 2.95 -1.85
C THR A 10 -3.04 3.40 -2.61
N ALA A 11 -3.07 4.60 -3.20
CA ALA A 11 -1.93 5.14 -3.93
C ALA A 11 -0.70 5.35 -3.03
N ILE A 12 -0.88 5.84 -1.80
CA ILE A 12 0.19 5.97 -0.81
C ILE A 12 0.81 4.60 -0.50
N GLY A 13 -0.01 3.56 -0.31
CA GLY A 13 0.49 2.20 -0.10
C GLY A 13 1.35 1.69 -1.25
N ILE A 14 0.91 1.92 -2.51
CA ILE A 14 1.68 1.56 -3.71
C ILE A 14 3.01 2.32 -3.76
N LEU A 15 3.00 3.62 -3.46
CA LEU A 15 4.22 4.45 -3.47
C LEU A 15 5.21 4.00 -2.40
N MET A 16 4.75 3.58 -1.22
CA MET A 16 5.61 3.00 -0.18
C MET A 16 6.27 1.70 -0.63
N ILE A 17 5.48 0.78 -1.21
CA ILE A 17 6.00 -0.50 -1.72
C ILE A 17 6.99 -0.27 -2.87
N GLY A 18 6.61 0.55 -3.86
CA GLY A 18 7.47 0.87 -5.00
C GLY A 18 8.74 1.61 -4.57
N GLY A 19 8.62 2.55 -3.63
CA GLY A 19 9.75 3.27 -3.05
C GLY A 19 10.77 2.33 -2.39
N TYR A 20 10.32 1.31 -1.66
CA TYR A 20 11.24 0.31 -1.10
C TYR A 20 12.07 -0.37 -2.19
N PHE A 21 11.46 -0.84 -3.28
CA PHE A 21 12.21 -1.52 -4.34
C PHE A 21 13.16 -0.60 -5.12
N VAL A 22 12.88 0.70 -5.16
CA VAL A 22 13.72 1.69 -5.86
C VAL A 22 14.85 2.21 -4.97
N PHE A 23 14.58 2.46 -3.69
CA PHE A 23 15.51 3.13 -2.78
C PHE A 23 16.29 2.19 -1.87
N THR A 24 15.91 0.90 -1.78
CA THR A 24 16.64 -0.07 -0.95
C THR A 24 17.74 -0.73 -1.77
N PRO A 25 19.03 -0.52 -1.44
CA PRO A 25 20.12 -1.12 -2.19
C PRO A 25 20.17 -2.64 -1.98
N ASN A 26 20.59 -3.39 -3.00
CA ASN A 26 20.63 -4.86 -2.94
C ASN A 26 21.49 -5.43 -1.78
N HIS A 27 22.58 -4.75 -1.40
CA HIS A 27 23.43 -5.18 -0.29
C HIS A 27 22.77 -4.98 1.08
N ALA A 28 21.75 -4.12 1.18
CA ALA A 28 20.95 -3.97 2.41
C ALA A 28 20.08 -5.21 2.69
N PHE A 29 19.91 -6.11 1.72
CA PHE A 29 19.27 -7.42 1.90
C PHE A 29 20.26 -8.53 2.27
N ASN A 30 21.56 -8.23 2.35
CA ASN A 30 22.56 -9.19 2.77
C ASN A 30 22.54 -9.30 4.30
N PRO A 31 22.18 -10.48 4.87
CA PRO A 31 22.13 -10.66 6.32
C PRO A 31 23.50 -10.50 6.99
N ALA A 32 24.59 -10.67 6.23
CA ALA A 32 25.95 -10.51 6.72
C ALA A 32 26.37 -9.02 6.87
N ASP A 33 25.73 -8.10 6.15
CA ASP A 33 26.12 -6.68 6.16
C ASP A 33 25.32 -5.85 7.16
N SER A 34 24.03 -6.13 7.35
CA SER A 34 23.20 -5.41 8.35
C SER A 34 21.84 -6.07 8.57
N ILE A 35 21.62 -6.65 9.75
CA ILE A 35 20.29 -7.13 10.19
C ILE A 35 19.32 -5.95 10.38
N SER A 36 19.81 -4.82 10.91
CA SER A 36 18.96 -3.64 11.17
C SER A 36 18.45 -2.97 9.89
N GLY A 37 19.21 -3.04 8.80
CA GLY A 37 18.77 -2.56 7.47
C GLY A 37 17.66 -3.44 6.89
N ILE A 38 17.73 -4.76 7.08
CA ILE A 38 16.69 -5.71 6.66
C ILE A 38 15.40 -5.44 7.44
N ASP A 39 15.48 -5.30 8.77
CA ASP A 39 14.29 -5.09 9.61
C ASP A 39 13.59 -3.75 9.33
N ALA A 40 14.34 -2.67 9.19
CA ALA A 40 13.78 -1.34 8.90
C ALA A 40 13.12 -1.29 7.52
N SER A 41 13.77 -1.89 6.52
CA SER A 41 13.27 -1.92 5.14
C SER A 41 12.04 -2.83 5.01
N ALA A 42 12.03 -3.98 5.68
CA ALA A 42 10.87 -4.85 5.80
C ALA A 42 9.68 -4.15 6.48
N GLY A 43 9.93 -3.41 7.57
CA GLY A 43 8.90 -2.64 8.28
C GLY A 43 8.18 -1.63 7.38
N LEU A 44 8.92 -0.91 6.54
CA LEU A 44 8.35 0.04 5.56
C LEU A 44 7.48 -0.67 4.51
N VAL A 45 7.92 -1.83 4.01
CA VAL A 45 7.16 -2.59 3.00
C VAL A 45 5.87 -3.16 3.57
N TYR A 46 5.95 -3.78 4.75
CA TYR A 46 4.76 -4.32 5.40
C TYR A 46 3.77 -3.23 5.75
N THR A 47 4.25 -2.05 6.18
CA THR A 47 3.40 -0.87 6.36
C THR A 47 2.74 -0.47 5.05
N GLY A 48 3.49 -0.44 3.93
CA GLY A 48 2.95 -0.17 2.61
C GLY A 48 1.84 -1.13 2.19
N PHE A 49 2.01 -2.44 2.42
CA PHE A 49 0.97 -3.44 2.15
C PHE A 49 -0.29 -3.25 3.01
N ILE A 50 -0.13 -2.94 4.30
CA ILE A 50 -1.25 -2.67 5.20
C ILE A 50 -2.00 -1.41 4.74
N THR A 51 -1.30 -0.32 4.46
CA THR A 51 -1.89 0.93 3.97
C THR A 51 -2.63 0.71 2.64
N PHE A 52 -2.03 -0.03 1.71
CA PHE A 52 -2.67 -0.40 0.45
C PHE A 52 -4.00 -1.16 0.68
N GLY A 53 -3.98 -2.19 1.54
CA GLY A 53 -5.15 -2.99 1.86
C GLY A 53 -6.28 -2.18 2.48
N ILE A 54 -5.96 -1.31 3.45
CA ILE A 54 -6.95 -0.40 4.08
C ILE A 54 -7.58 0.53 3.03
N GLY A 55 -6.77 1.16 2.18
CA GLY A 55 -7.26 2.03 1.12
C GLY A 55 -8.21 1.30 0.15
N MET A 56 -7.85 0.07 -0.23
CA MET A 56 -8.67 -0.76 -1.11
C MET A 56 -10.01 -1.12 -0.47
N VAL A 57 -10.03 -1.51 0.80
CA VAL A 57 -11.28 -1.80 1.53
C VAL A 57 -12.17 -0.57 1.59
N ILE A 58 -11.62 0.60 1.90
CA ILE A 58 -12.38 1.87 1.92
C ILE A 58 -12.95 2.18 0.53
N PHE A 59 -12.15 2.03 -0.53
CA PHE A 59 -12.58 2.29 -1.90
C PHE A 59 -13.68 1.33 -2.35
N ILE A 60 -13.48 0.02 -2.19
CA ILE A 60 -14.45 -1.01 -2.60
C ILE A 60 -15.77 -0.83 -1.83
N SER A 61 -15.71 -0.48 -0.54
CA SER A 61 -16.91 -0.20 0.26
C SER A 61 -17.72 1.01 -0.22
N THR A 62 -17.18 1.82 -1.15
CA THR A 62 -17.89 2.94 -1.78
C THR A 62 -18.44 2.60 -3.16
N LEU A 63 -18.14 1.41 -3.69
CA LEU A 63 -18.66 0.95 -4.96
C LEU A 63 -20.01 0.25 -4.77
N PRO A 64 -20.92 0.34 -5.74
CA PRO A 64 -22.13 -0.46 -5.73
C PRO A 64 -21.77 -1.95 -5.80
N TYR A 65 -22.56 -2.78 -5.12
CA TYR A 65 -22.44 -4.23 -5.24
C TYR A 65 -22.61 -4.67 -6.70
N ALA A 66 -21.94 -5.74 -7.09
CA ALA A 66 -22.07 -6.29 -8.43
C ALA A 66 -23.55 -6.58 -8.75
N GLY A 67 -24.07 -5.99 -9.83
CA GLY A 67 -25.47 -6.12 -10.24
C GLY A 67 -26.44 -5.09 -9.65
N ALA A 68 -26.00 -4.22 -8.74
CA ALA A 68 -26.82 -3.09 -8.30
C ALA A 68 -26.84 -2.02 -9.40
N LYS A 69 -28.04 -1.47 -9.69
CA LYS A 69 -28.20 -0.37 -10.63
C LYS A 69 -27.43 0.84 -10.06
N SER A 70 -26.58 1.45 -10.87
CA SER A 70 -25.87 2.68 -10.48
C SER A 70 -26.90 3.77 -10.32
N ASP A 71 -27.39 3.97 -9.09
CA ASP A 71 -28.22 5.10 -8.74
C ASP A 71 -27.31 6.33 -8.71
N ASN A 72 -27.03 6.84 -9.91
CA ASN A 72 -26.37 8.13 -10.08
C ASN A 72 -27.32 9.20 -9.53
N ALA A 73 -27.07 9.61 -8.30
CA ALA A 73 -27.52 10.90 -7.74
C ALA A 73 -26.28 11.78 -7.53
#